data_AF-A0A4V2E2R6-F1
#
_entry.id   AF-A0A4V2E2R6-F1
#
_cell.length_a   1.000
_cell.length_b   1.000
_cell.length_c   1.000
_cell.angle_alpha   90.00
_cell.angle_beta   90.00
_cell.angle_gamma   90.00
#
_symmetry.space_group_name_H-M   'P 1'
#
loop_
_entity.id
_entity.type
_entity.pdbx_description
1 polymer ?
#
loop_
_entity_poly.entity_id
_entity_poly.type
_entity_poly.pdbx_seq_one_letter_code
_entity_poly.pdbx_strand_id
1 'polypeptide(L)'
;MLTLTQVWGALLIFTLCPLVGALPLSHWVVTAVVGERSPLPASGTLGVPAAFEIGLPVGLLAFLLEAAKGIGVVLLARHYFATDPTWEIVALIALVMGRYWASQSVGTTSVLWGAIAHNPVAAGLTLLISVLGFTIFRERQQGRLLVLVLFPVITALSQAQGMQILLTACLSGLIAWIYDKQPEDLALPNPASRLESRRLFGFFRSDRALLSLEKPLDAATVGAKAARLSQLMAWGYPVPTGYVLPAGDDPAMLLEITRPSVKSPVVVRASIVGDRPALASSAGQYAGSADLTSPEALYAAMNQCFRNYERPSAGQYRRDRNLPEGSLAVIVQQQVPGICSGVAASRDPFTSQGDAVLIEAILGSVAQVTAGTQAPERFRVMIQANDLPDDVTVADSWVIPTALTLEVQGEGDTPQRLLQEVAFLARHVERRSQGIPQMVEWSFDGDRLWLLHSRPLIPPPPDLPQDQTLALPGSGSSPGATAHGASLVGLPVCPGQTRGTVRWLKAVADLRALPPATILVVPYLKASEIPSLRQLGVTGLIAETGGQLSHGAVVAREYGLPTVILSAGRDRLKARQTIRLDGSMGTLEWL
;
A
#
# COMPACT_ATOMS: atom_id res chain seq x y z
N MET A 1 63.01 18.26 7.42
CA MET A 1 62.80 18.67 8.83
C MET A 1 61.71 19.73 8.83
N LEU A 2 60.66 19.56 9.65
CA LEU A 2 59.60 20.57 9.78
C LEU A 2 60.18 21.86 10.36
N THR A 3 59.77 23.02 9.85
CA THR A 3 60.10 24.30 10.48
C THR A 3 59.41 24.41 11.83
N LEU A 4 59.94 25.24 12.76
CA LEU A 4 59.29 25.48 14.05
C LEU A 4 57.82 25.92 13.88
N THR A 5 57.53 26.70 12.83
CA THR A 5 56.17 27.12 12.45
C THR A 5 55.28 25.95 12.03
N GLN A 6 55.82 24.96 11.31
CA GLN A 6 55.08 23.75 10.93
C GLN A 6 54.84 22.82 12.12
N VAL A 7 55.77 22.76 13.09
CA VAL A 7 55.54 22.00 14.34
C VAL A 7 54.39 22.60 15.15
N TRP A 8 54.36 23.93 15.29
CA TRP A 8 53.22 24.64 15.89
C TRP A 8 51.93 24.46 15.09
N GLY A 9 52.02 24.48 13.76
CA GLY A 9 50.88 24.21 12.87
C GLY A 9 50.30 22.82 13.06
N ALA A 10 51.14 21.77 13.14
CA ALA A 10 50.69 20.41 13.39
C ALA A 10 50.04 20.28 14.78
N LEU A 11 50.66 20.86 15.81
CA LEU A 11 50.10 20.87 17.17
C LEU A 11 48.73 21.56 17.21
N LEU A 12 48.56 22.69 16.52
CA LEU A 12 47.29 23.38 16.40
C LEU A 12 46.25 22.54 15.65
N ILE A 13 46.61 21.86 14.56
CA ILE A 13 45.66 21.00 13.84
C ILE A 13 45.15 19.88 14.74
N PHE A 14 46.04 19.20 15.48
CA PHE A 14 45.63 18.07 16.32
C PHE A 14 44.93 18.47 17.63
N THR A 15 45.02 19.73 18.05
CA THR A 15 44.37 20.23 19.28
C THR A 15 43.14 21.07 18.98
N LEU A 16 43.27 22.07 18.11
CA LEU A 16 42.21 23.05 17.80
C LEU A 16 41.14 22.47 16.87
N CYS A 17 41.49 21.71 15.83
CA CYS A 17 40.49 21.20 14.89
C CYS A 17 39.48 20.25 15.55
N PRO A 18 39.87 19.30 16.43
CA PRO A 18 38.91 18.50 17.18
C PRO A 18 38.04 19.35 18.12
N LEU A 19 38.63 20.36 18.79
CA LEU A 19 37.86 21.27 19.65
C LEU A 19 36.82 22.06 18.85
N VAL A 20 37.19 22.59 17.68
CA VAL A 20 36.26 23.27 16.76
C VAL A 20 35.16 22.30 16.29
N GLY A 21 35.51 21.04 16.01
CA GLY A 21 34.55 20.00 15.65
C GLY A 21 33.52 19.71 16.75
N ALA A 22 33.98 19.74 18.01
CA ALA A 22 33.14 19.50 19.19
C ALA A 22 32.17 20.65 19.51
N LEU A 23 32.36 21.86 18.95
CA LEU A 23 31.51 23.03 19.24
C LEU A 23 30.08 22.83 18.68
N PRO A 24 29.05 22.82 19.54
CA PRO A 24 27.66 22.62 19.13
C PRO A 24 27.02 23.95 18.70
N LEU A 25 27.60 24.62 17.70
CA LEU A 25 27.18 25.96 17.26
C LEU A 25 25.71 25.99 16.80
N SER A 26 25.29 24.97 16.05
CA SER A 26 23.89 24.81 15.63
C SER A 26 22.93 24.67 16.82
N HIS A 27 23.32 23.94 17.86
CA HIS A 27 22.56 23.86 19.12
C HIS A 27 22.47 25.22 19.81
N TRP A 28 23.58 25.96 19.94
CA TRP A 28 23.59 27.27 20.58
C TRP A 28 22.66 28.28 19.90
N VAL A 29 22.63 28.28 18.57
CA VAL A 29 21.72 29.12 17.78
C VAL A 29 20.26 28.76 18.07
N VAL A 30 19.95 27.47 18.09
CA VAL A 30 18.60 26.99 18.39
C VAL A 30 18.18 27.35 19.82
N THR A 31 19.04 27.11 20.82
CA THR A 31 18.74 27.43 22.22
C THR A 31 18.63 28.92 22.49
N ALA A 32 19.41 29.76 21.80
CA ALA A 32 19.35 31.21 21.96
C ALA A 32 18.02 31.81 21.49
N VAL A 33 17.39 31.19 20.49
CA VAL A 33 16.11 31.66 19.94
C VAL A 33 14.91 31.05 20.66
N VAL A 34 14.99 29.78 21.05
CA VAL A 34 13.86 29.00 21.57
C VAL A 34 13.79 28.97 23.12
N GLY A 35 14.89 29.31 23.81
CA GLY A 35 15.01 29.26 25.27
C GLY A 35 15.16 27.84 25.83
N GLU A 36 15.80 27.70 27.00
CA GLU A 36 16.16 26.40 27.60
C GLU A 36 14.97 25.50 28.03
N ARG A 37 13.72 25.97 27.96
CA ARG A 37 12.53 25.29 28.51
C ARG A 37 11.51 24.80 27.48
N SER A 38 11.80 24.92 26.18
CA SER A 38 10.88 24.43 25.15
C SER A 38 11.12 22.94 24.86
N PRO A 39 10.06 22.17 24.51
CA PRO A 39 10.22 20.76 24.15
C PRO A 39 11.19 20.61 22.98
N LEU A 40 12.03 19.57 23.04
CA LEU A 40 12.96 19.21 21.98
C LEU A 40 12.24 19.15 20.61
N PRO A 41 12.87 19.64 19.52
CA PRO A 41 12.31 19.53 18.18
C PRO A 41 12.06 18.05 17.82
N ALA A 42 11.07 17.82 16.97
CA ALA A 42 10.55 16.49 16.66
C ALA A 42 11.53 15.57 15.91
N SER A 43 12.72 16.08 15.55
CA SER A 43 13.84 15.37 14.94
C SER A 43 14.67 14.53 15.92
N GLY A 44 14.49 14.69 17.24
CA GLY A 44 15.28 13.98 18.26
C GLY A 44 16.77 14.38 18.33
N THR A 45 17.25 15.21 17.41
CA THR A 45 18.62 15.73 17.35
C THR A 45 18.66 17.23 17.02
N LEU A 46 19.62 17.95 17.59
CA LEU A 46 19.76 19.42 17.51
C LEU A 46 20.80 19.82 16.44
N GLY A 47 20.51 19.50 15.17
CA GLY A 47 21.36 19.83 14.01
C GLY A 47 20.84 20.99 13.15
N VAL A 48 21.56 21.33 12.07
CA VAL A 48 21.13 22.35 11.07
C VAL A 48 19.69 22.12 10.58
N PRO A 49 19.22 20.88 10.30
CA PRO A 49 17.83 20.63 9.92
C PRO A 49 16.81 21.09 10.97
N ALA A 50 17.10 20.91 12.26
CA ALA A 50 16.23 21.36 13.36
C ALA A 50 16.14 22.90 13.43
N ALA A 51 17.22 23.61 13.09
CA ALA A 51 17.21 25.06 13.02
C ALA A 51 16.28 25.60 11.90
N PHE A 52 16.16 24.88 10.77
CA PHE A 52 15.21 25.23 9.72
C PHE A 52 13.75 24.96 10.09
N GLU A 53 13.47 24.04 11.02
CA GLU A 53 12.11 23.84 11.56
C GLU A 53 11.65 25.03 12.42
N ILE A 54 12.58 25.78 13.01
CA ILE A 54 12.29 26.97 13.83
C ILE A 54 12.07 28.21 12.96
N GLY A 55 12.82 28.35 11.86
CA GLY A 55 12.61 29.40 10.88
C GLY A 55 13.81 29.61 9.95
N LEU A 56 13.54 30.18 8.77
CA LEU A 56 14.55 30.43 7.74
C LEU A 56 15.78 31.24 8.24
N PRO A 57 15.65 32.31 9.04
CA PRO A 57 16.81 33.07 9.51
C PRO A 57 17.70 32.25 10.46
N VAL A 58 17.07 31.42 11.29
CA VAL A 58 17.74 30.58 12.30
C VAL A 58 18.47 29.42 11.61
N GLY A 59 17.81 28.78 10.65
CA GLY A 59 18.41 27.74 9.81
C GLY A 59 19.61 28.26 9.00
N LEU A 60 19.49 29.44 8.40
CA LEU A 60 20.57 30.04 7.61
C LEU A 60 21.77 30.43 8.48
N LEU A 61 21.55 30.98 9.68
CA LEU A 61 22.62 31.28 10.63
C LEU A 61 23.35 30.01 11.10
N ALA A 62 22.60 28.97 11.49
CA ALA A 62 23.17 27.69 11.90
C ALA A 62 23.98 27.04 10.76
N PHE A 63 23.46 27.10 9.53
CA PHE A 63 24.15 26.62 8.34
C PHE A 63 25.47 27.36 8.10
N LEU A 64 25.47 28.69 8.14
CA LEU A 64 26.67 29.51 7.92
C LEU A 64 27.75 29.23 8.97
N LEU A 65 27.37 29.08 10.24
CA LEU A 65 28.32 28.76 11.32
C LEU A 65 28.92 27.35 11.16
N GLU A 66 28.11 26.36 10.80
CA GLU A 66 28.59 25.00 10.55
C GLU A 66 29.48 24.91 9.31
N ALA A 67 29.16 25.66 8.24
CA ALA A 67 30.01 25.79 7.06
C ALA A 67 31.34 26.49 7.38
N ALA A 68 31.30 27.57 8.19
CA ALA A 68 32.47 28.33 8.59
C ALA A 68 33.49 27.47 9.37
N LYS A 69 33.03 26.52 10.20
CA LYS A 69 33.93 25.55 10.87
C LYS A 69 34.75 24.74 9.87
N GLY A 70 34.07 24.21 8.85
CA GLY A 70 34.70 23.39 7.79
C GLY A 70 35.74 24.17 6.99
N ILE A 71 35.37 25.37 6.54
CA ILE A 71 36.26 26.26 5.79
C ILE A 71 37.43 26.72 6.67
N GLY A 72 37.15 27.07 7.92
CA GLY A 72 38.13 27.59 8.87
C GLY A 72 39.27 26.62 9.15
N VAL A 73 39.00 25.33 9.37
CA VAL A 73 40.06 24.34 9.62
C VAL A 73 40.95 24.10 8.40
N VAL A 74 40.39 24.20 7.19
CA VAL A 74 41.14 24.10 5.94
C VAL A 74 42.03 25.32 5.73
N LEU A 75 41.51 26.53 5.95
CA LEU A 75 42.30 27.76 5.85
C LEU A 75 43.41 27.82 6.90
N LEU A 76 43.15 27.31 8.12
CA LEU A 76 44.16 27.19 9.17
C LEU A 76 45.30 26.26 8.72
N ALA A 77 44.97 25.08 8.18
CA ALA A 77 45.99 24.17 7.66
C ALA A 77 46.78 24.80 6.51
N ARG A 78 46.10 25.49 5.59
CA ARG A 78 46.72 26.22 4.47
C ARG A 78 47.66 27.33 4.93
N HIS A 79 47.37 27.98 6.05
CA HIS A 79 48.23 29.04 6.60
C HIS A 79 49.59 28.50 7.06
N TYR A 80 49.61 27.34 7.74
CA TYR A 80 50.85 26.75 8.25
C TYR A 80 51.56 25.82 7.25
N PHE A 81 50.81 25.23 6.32
CA PHE A 81 51.28 24.24 5.34
C PHE A 81 50.93 24.65 3.90
N ALA A 82 51.30 25.87 3.52
CA ALA A 82 50.92 26.46 2.22
C ALA A 82 51.33 25.63 0.99
N THR A 83 52.39 24.82 1.09
CA THR A 83 52.90 24.00 -0.03
C THR A 83 52.46 22.54 0.05
N ASP A 84 51.71 22.13 1.07
CA ASP A 84 51.31 20.74 1.29
C ASP A 84 49.80 20.63 1.59
N PRO A 85 48.97 20.33 0.57
CA PRO A 85 47.52 20.21 0.71
C PRO A 85 47.09 19.01 1.56
N THR A 86 47.98 18.06 1.88
CA THR A 86 47.62 16.89 2.69
C THR A 86 47.15 17.27 4.08
N TRP A 87 47.73 18.34 4.66
CA TRP A 87 47.37 18.84 5.99
C TRP A 87 45.95 19.42 6.05
N GLU A 88 45.39 19.86 4.92
CA GLU A 88 43.98 20.29 4.85
C GLU A 88 43.03 19.10 5.08
N ILE A 89 43.35 17.92 4.53
CA ILE A 89 42.57 16.69 4.74
C ILE A 89 42.75 16.18 6.17
N VAL A 90 43.97 16.24 6.72
CA VAL A 90 44.23 15.89 8.12
C VAL A 90 43.41 16.76 9.08
N ALA A 91 43.29 18.06 8.79
CA ALA A 91 42.47 18.97 9.57
C ALA A 91 40.97 18.63 9.50
N LEU A 92 40.47 18.19 8.33
CA LEU A 92 39.10 17.70 8.19
C LEU A 92 38.85 16.39 8.93
N ILE A 93 39.80 15.44 8.92
CA ILE A 93 39.72 14.21 9.71
C ILE A 93 39.66 14.54 11.20
N ALA A 94 40.52 15.45 11.67
CA ALA A 94 40.55 15.91 13.05
C ALA A 94 39.24 16.60 13.47
N LEU A 95 38.65 17.40 12.58
CA LEU A 95 37.33 18.03 12.77
C LEU A 95 36.22 16.98 12.92
N VAL A 96 36.15 15.99 12.03
CA VAL A 96 35.16 14.89 12.09
C VAL A 96 35.32 14.09 13.37
N MET A 97 36.55 13.76 13.75
CA MET A 97 36.82 13.03 14.98
C MET A 97 36.36 13.79 16.23
N GLY A 98 36.65 15.08 16.32
CA GLY A 98 36.20 15.92 17.43
C GLY A 98 34.68 15.98 17.55
N ARG A 99 34.00 16.10 16.40
CA ARG A 99 32.53 16.09 16.35
C ARG A 99 31.94 14.75 16.75
N TYR A 100 32.53 13.65 16.30
CA TYR A 100 32.13 12.30 16.65
C TYR A 100 32.29 12.04 18.16
N TRP A 101 33.38 12.46 18.78
CA TRP A 101 33.55 12.31 20.22
C TRP A 101 32.56 13.14 21.05
N ALA A 102 32.20 14.34 20.58
CA ALA A 102 31.29 15.22 21.31
C ALA A 102 29.81 14.84 21.13
N SER A 103 29.43 14.37 19.94
CA SER A 103 28.01 14.27 19.54
C SER A 103 27.66 13.01 18.76
N GLN A 104 28.61 12.09 18.58
CA GLN A 104 28.46 10.87 17.76
C GLN A 104 28.06 11.17 16.29
N SER A 105 28.23 12.41 15.83
CA SER A 105 27.80 12.89 14.52
C SER A 105 28.96 13.17 13.57
N VAL A 106 28.71 13.07 12.26
CA VAL A 106 29.72 13.34 11.21
C VAL A 106 29.89 14.84 10.97
N GLY A 107 28.79 15.59 10.96
CA GLY A 107 28.81 17.01 10.58
C GLY A 107 28.96 17.27 9.11
N THR A 108 28.04 16.70 8.35
CA THR A 108 27.99 16.72 6.89
C THR A 108 28.17 18.11 6.28
N THR A 109 27.55 19.15 6.86
CA THR A 109 27.70 20.54 6.40
C THR A 109 29.14 21.03 6.54
N SER A 110 29.79 20.81 7.69
CA SER A 110 31.18 21.25 7.92
C SER A 110 32.16 20.49 7.02
N VAL A 111 31.98 19.17 6.88
CA VAL A 111 32.85 18.35 6.01
C VAL A 111 32.70 18.75 4.55
N LEU A 112 31.46 18.96 4.08
CA LEU A 112 31.19 19.32 2.69
C LEU A 112 31.83 20.66 2.32
N TRP A 113 31.63 21.69 3.13
CA TRP A 113 32.19 23.01 2.88
C TRP A 113 33.72 23.04 3.06
N GLY A 114 34.25 22.21 3.96
CA GLY A 114 35.67 21.95 4.05
C GLY A 114 36.25 21.30 2.78
N ALA A 115 35.57 20.27 2.25
CA ALA A 115 35.97 19.60 1.01
C ALA A 115 35.92 20.56 -0.21
N ILE A 116 34.91 21.43 -0.27
CA ILE A 116 34.81 22.49 -1.29
C ILE A 116 35.97 23.49 -1.15
N ALA A 117 36.34 23.88 0.06
CA ALA A 117 37.45 24.79 0.30
C ALA A 117 38.83 24.17 -0.04
N HIS A 118 38.96 22.85 0.14
CA HIS A 118 40.16 22.09 -0.20
C HIS A 118 40.32 21.93 -1.72
N ASN A 119 39.32 21.34 -2.38
CA ASN A 119 39.33 21.11 -3.82
C ASN A 119 37.92 21.33 -4.41
N PRO A 120 37.63 22.55 -4.91
CA PRO A 120 36.29 22.90 -5.38
C PRO A 120 35.88 22.12 -6.63
N VAL A 121 36.85 21.73 -7.49
CA VAL A 121 36.58 20.98 -8.71
C VAL A 121 36.19 19.54 -8.37
N ALA A 122 36.97 18.86 -7.53
CA ALA A 122 36.67 17.49 -7.12
C ALA A 122 35.36 17.41 -6.33
N ALA A 123 35.14 18.33 -5.40
CA ALA A 123 33.89 18.41 -4.64
C ALA A 123 32.67 18.69 -5.55
N GLY A 124 32.80 19.63 -6.49
CA GLY A 124 31.76 19.96 -7.45
C GLY A 124 31.39 18.80 -8.37
N LEU A 125 32.39 18.10 -8.94
CA LEU A 125 32.18 16.92 -9.77
C LEU A 125 31.56 15.76 -8.97
N THR A 126 32.01 15.55 -7.73
CA THR A 126 31.44 14.52 -6.85
C THR A 126 29.96 14.81 -6.59
N LEU A 127 29.61 16.05 -6.26
CA LEU A 127 28.22 16.46 -6.06
C LEU A 127 27.39 16.28 -7.33
N LEU A 128 27.89 16.72 -8.49
CA LEU A 128 27.19 16.61 -9.77
C LEU A 128 26.91 15.15 -10.13
N ILE A 129 27.94 14.30 -10.09
CA ILE A 129 27.81 12.87 -10.41
C ILE A 129 26.93 12.17 -9.38
N SER A 130 26.99 12.56 -8.11
CA SER A 130 26.13 11.98 -7.07
C SER A 130 24.66 12.36 -7.25
N VAL A 131 24.37 13.60 -7.69
CA VAL A 131 23.02 14.02 -8.04
C VAL A 131 22.49 13.22 -9.24
N LEU A 132 23.30 13.04 -10.29
CA LEU A 132 22.98 12.19 -11.45
C LEU A 132 22.85 10.69 -11.08
N GLY A 133 23.69 10.20 -10.18
CA GLY A 133 23.60 8.82 -9.70
C GLY A 133 22.35 8.59 -8.85
N PHE A 134 21.96 9.58 -8.05
CA PHE A 134 20.75 9.51 -7.25
C PHE A 134 19.47 9.49 -8.10
N THR A 135 19.45 10.20 -9.25
CA THR A 135 18.32 10.14 -10.18
C THR A 135 18.17 8.76 -10.83
N ILE A 136 19.28 8.04 -11.03
CA ILE A 136 19.30 6.71 -11.65
C ILE A 136 18.98 5.59 -10.64
N PHE A 137 19.68 5.55 -9.50
CA PHE A 137 19.64 4.39 -8.61
C PHE A 137 18.51 4.40 -7.57
N ARG A 138 17.77 5.51 -7.40
CA ARG A 138 16.52 5.67 -6.60
C ARG A 138 16.50 5.12 -5.16
N GLU A 139 17.61 4.57 -4.65
CA GLU A 139 17.80 4.09 -3.29
C GLU A 139 18.72 5.03 -2.51
N ARG A 140 18.24 5.49 -1.35
CA ARG A 140 18.95 6.47 -0.52
C ARG A 140 20.28 5.97 0.04
N GLN A 141 20.41 4.65 0.27
CA GLN A 141 21.67 4.08 0.77
C GLN A 141 22.73 4.00 -0.32
N GLN A 142 22.35 3.64 -1.55
CA GLN A 142 23.29 3.54 -2.67
C GLN A 142 23.89 4.91 -3.04
N GLY A 143 23.08 5.97 -3.00
CA GLY A 143 23.57 7.34 -3.21
C GLY A 143 24.59 7.81 -2.16
N ARG A 144 24.48 7.35 -0.91
CA ARG A 144 25.42 7.69 0.17
C ARG A 144 26.80 7.06 -0.07
N LEU A 145 26.81 5.77 -0.36
CA LEU A 145 28.04 5.03 -0.69
C LEU A 145 28.70 5.59 -1.95
N LEU A 146 27.88 5.99 -2.93
CA LEU A 146 28.37 6.56 -4.17
C LEU A 146 29.19 7.85 -3.94
N VAL A 147 28.72 8.79 -3.11
CA VAL A 147 29.46 10.02 -2.79
C VAL A 147 30.82 9.70 -2.17
N LEU A 148 30.84 8.79 -1.19
CA LEU A 148 32.04 8.43 -0.42
C LEU A 148 33.07 7.66 -1.25
N VAL A 149 32.63 6.95 -2.30
CA VAL A 149 33.51 6.28 -3.26
C VAL A 149 33.99 7.25 -4.34
N LEU A 150 33.10 8.11 -4.85
CA LEU A 150 33.43 9.04 -5.93
C LEU A 150 34.44 10.10 -5.52
N PHE A 151 34.36 10.63 -4.29
CA PHE A 151 35.27 11.69 -3.85
C PHE A 151 36.77 11.31 -3.89
N PRO A 152 37.22 10.17 -3.33
CA PRO A 152 38.61 9.74 -3.46
C PRO A 152 38.98 9.34 -4.90
N VAL A 153 38.05 8.79 -5.68
CA VAL A 153 38.29 8.43 -7.10
C VAL A 153 38.51 9.68 -7.95
N ILE A 154 37.67 10.70 -7.82
CA ILE A 154 37.80 11.95 -8.56
C ILE A 154 39.08 12.69 -8.14
N THR A 155 39.42 12.66 -6.85
CA THR A 155 40.69 13.19 -6.35
C THR A 155 41.90 12.44 -6.94
N ALA A 156 41.83 11.11 -7.08
CA ALA A 156 42.87 10.32 -7.73
C ALA A 156 43.02 10.67 -9.22
N LEU A 157 41.91 10.93 -9.91
CA LEU A 157 41.90 11.31 -11.32
C LEU A 157 42.40 12.75 -11.55
N SER A 158 42.37 13.62 -10.54
CA SER A 158 42.84 15.01 -10.65
C SER A 158 44.35 15.20 -10.47
N GLN A 159 45.16 14.17 -10.75
CA GLN A 159 46.63 14.17 -10.59
C GLN A 159 47.13 14.43 -9.15
N ALA A 160 46.36 14.01 -8.14
CA ALA A 160 46.76 14.14 -6.73
C ALA A 160 47.93 13.22 -6.37
N GLN A 161 48.74 13.63 -5.38
CA GLN A 161 49.83 12.80 -4.86
C GLN A 161 49.28 11.59 -4.09
N GLY A 162 50.03 10.48 -4.04
CA GLY A 162 49.57 9.23 -3.40
C GLY A 162 49.10 9.39 -1.95
N MET A 163 49.73 10.28 -1.18
CA MET A 163 49.32 10.57 0.21
C MET A 163 47.97 11.29 0.31
N GLN A 164 47.64 12.16 -0.64
CA GLN A 164 46.36 12.89 -0.67
C GLN A 164 45.20 11.93 -0.96
N ILE A 165 45.41 10.99 -1.90
CA ILE A 165 44.42 9.96 -2.23
C ILE A 165 44.16 9.08 -1.01
N LEU A 166 45.22 8.63 -0.34
CA LEU A 166 45.13 7.80 0.86
C LEU A 166 44.36 8.52 1.97
N LEU A 167 44.70 9.78 2.28
CA LEU A 167 44.02 10.56 3.32
C LEU A 167 42.56 10.84 2.96
N THR A 168 42.25 11.09 1.69
CA THR A 168 40.86 11.28 1.22
C THR A 168 40.05 10.00 1.35
N ALA A 169 40.65 8.84 1.05
CA ALA A 169 40.04 7.54 1.26
C ALA A 169 39.83 7.25 2.76
N CYS A 170 40.80 7.60 3.61
CA CYS A 170 40.67 7.50 5.07
C CYS A 170 39.53 8.38 5.61
N LEU A 171 39.43 9.64 5.16
CA LEU A 171 38.33 10.53 5.52
C LEU A 171 36.97 9.95 5.09
N SER A 172 36.88 9.47 3.85
CA SER A 172 35.64 8.87 3.31
C SER A 172 35.26 7.58 4.04
N GLY A 173 36.24 6.75 4.39
CA GLY A 173 36.07 5.53 5.19
C GLY A 173 35.65 5.81 6.62
N LEU A 174 36.22 6.85 7.27
CA LEU A 174 35.80 7.31 8.59
C LEU A 174 34.34 7.75 8.58
N ILE A 175 33.93 8.54 7.58
CA ILE A 175 32.54 8.98 7.43
C ILE A 175 31.61 7.78 7.19
N ALA A 176 32.00 6.83 6.33
CA ALA A 176 31.24 5.61 6.09
C ALA A 176 31.06 4.78 7.37
N TRP A 177 32.13 4.65 8.18
CA TRP A 177 32.10 3.92 9.44
C TRP A 177 31.19 4.57 10.49
N ILE A 178 31.21 5.90 10.61
CA ILE A 178 30.29 6.61 11.51
C ILE A 178 28.84 6.39 11.07
N TYR A 179 28.55 6.44 9.76
CA TYR A 179 27.20 6.19 9.25
C TYR A 179 26.69 4.77 9.48
N ASP A 180 27.56 3.76 9.43
CA ASP A 180 27.21 2.37 9.75
C ASP A 180 26.83 2.22 11.23
N LYS A 181 27.51 2.98 12.11
CA LYS A 181 27.22 2.97 13.56
C LYS A 181 25.97 3.77 13.94
N GLN A 182 25.64 4.83 13.21
CA GLN A 182 24.45 5.67 13.46
C GLN A 182 23.79 6.11 12.13
N PRO A 183 22.80 5.36 11.62
CA PRO A 183 22.15 5.67 10.34
C PRO A 183 21.24 6.91 10.36
N GLU A 184 21.00 7.52 11.52
CA GLU A 184 20.02 8.59 11.77
C GLU A 184 20.53 10.03 11.56
N ASP A 185 21.84 10.24 11.42
CA ASP A 185 22.47 11.58 11.43
C ASP A 185 22.23 12.42 10.14
N LEU A 186 21.31 11.94 9.29
CA LEU A 186 20.82 12.59 8.07
C LEU A 186 19.30 12.43 7.91
N ALA A 187 18.56 12.29 9.02
CA ALA A 187 17.12 12.48 9.03
C ALA A 187 16.81 13.93 8.59
N LEU A 188 16.58 14.11 7.29
CA LEU A 188 15.92 15.30 6.76
C LEU A 188 14.51 15.41 7.39
N PRO A 189 13.98 16.63 7.56
CA PRO A 189 13.06 16.95 8.64
C PRO A 189 11.66 16.35 8.48
N ASN A 190 10.90 16.42 9.57
CA ASN A 190 9.53 15.91 9.69
C ASN A 190 8.59 16.51 8.61
N PRO A 191 7.43 15.89 8.34
CA PRO A 191 6.58 16.16 7.17
C PRO A 191 6.04 17.60 7.03
N ALA A 192 6.21 18.47 8.03
CA ALA A 192 5.83 19.87 7.99
C ALA A 192 6.80 20.75 7.16
N SER A 193 8.11 20.49 7.21
CA SER A 193 9.14 21.21 6.42
C SER A 193 9.10 20.87 4.91
N ARG A 194 8.36 19.82 4.54
CA ARG A 194 8.09 19.46 3.14
C ARG A 194 7.28 20.54 2.43
N LEU A 195 6.51 21.38 3.14
CA LEU A 195 5.63 22.37 2.51
C LEU A 195 6.39 23.56 1.89
N GLU A 196 7.49 24.01 2.47
CA GLU A 196 8.29 25.13 1.91
C GLU A 196 9.37 24.65 0.95
N SER A 197 10.03 23.53 1.26
CA SER A 197 10.95 22.86 0.32
C SER A 197 10.23 22.42 -0.97
N ARG A 198 8.90 22.17 -0.91
CA ARG A 198 8.04 21.88 -2.07
C ARG A 198 7.97 23.01 -3.09
N ARG A 199 8.17 24.28 -2.69
CA ARG A 199 8.17 25.41 -3.65
C ARG A 199 9.48 25.51 -4.43
N LEU A 200 10.61 25.21 -3.79
CA LEU A 200 11.93 25.21 -4.44
C LEU A 200 12.19 23.92 -5.25
N PHE A 201 11.68 22.77 -4.80
CA PHE A 201 11.71 21.51 -5.57
C PHE A 201 10.52 21.34 -6.53
N GLY A 202 9.56 22.25 -6.53
CA GLY A 202 8.42 22.25 -7.46
C GLY A 202 8.85 22.48 -8.91
N PHE A 203 9.96 23.20 -9.12
CA PHE A 203 10.49 23.50 -10.44
C PHE A 203 11.20 22.30 -11.12
N PHE A 204 11.63 21.30 -10.33
CA PHE A 204 12.28 20.07 -10.82
C PHE A 204 11.39 18.82 -10.70
N ARG A 205 10.15 18.95 -10.23
CA ARG A 205 9.13 17.87 -10.16
C ARG A 205 8.11 17.92 -11.28
N SER A 206 8.36 18.71 -12.32
CA SER A 206 7.62 18.63 -13.57
C SER A 206 7.91 17.28 -14.21
N ASP A 207 6.86 16.51 -14.49
CA ASP A 207 6.85 15.29 -15.32
C ASP A 207 7.15 13.92 -14.67
N ARG A 208 6.54 13.61 -13.53
CA ARG A 208 5.93 12.27 -13.44
C ARG A 208 4.48 12.37 -13.88
N ALA A 209 4.24 12.01 -15.14
CA ALA A 209 2.91 11.90 -15.71
C ALA A 209 2.04 11.05 -14.78
N LEU A 210 0.91 11.60 -14.31
CA LEU A 210 -0.15 10.81 -13.69
C LEU A 210 -0.43 9.57 -14.55
N LEU A 211 -0.41 8.41 -13.92
CA LEU A 211 -0.65 7.15 -14.62
C LEU A 211 -2.16 6.99 -14.79
N SER A 212 -2.65 7.24 -16.01
CA SER A 212 -4.05 7.00 -16.38
C SER A 212 -4.30 5.50 -16.53
N LEU A 213 -5.46 5.03 -16.06
CA LEU A 213 -5.95 3.67 -16.31
C LEU A 213 -6.20 3.38 -17.79
N GLU A 214 -6.35 4.42 -18.63
CA GLU A 214 -6.54 4.27 -20.08
C GLU A 214 -5.27 3.84 -20.82
N LYS A 215 -4.11 3.96 -20.17
CA LYS A 215 -2.83 3.50 -20.72
C LYS A 215 -2.49 2.13 -20.14
N PRO A 216 -1.77 1.26 -20.88
CA PRO A 216 -1.30 -0.01 -20.33
C PRO A 216 -0.43 0.21 -19.08
N LEU A 217 -0.77 -0.45 -17.98
CA LEU A 217 -0.03 -0.36 -16.71
C LEU A 217 0.53 -1.73 -16.29
N ASP A 218 1.68 -1.70 -15.63
CA ASP A 218 2.38 -2.89 -15.12
C ASP A 218 2.09 -3.13 -13.63
N ALA A 219 1.66 -4.35 -13.29
CA ALA A 219 1.38 -4.78 -11.93
C ALA A 219 2.59 -4.67 -10.99
N ALA A 220 3.81 -4.80 -11.52
CA ALA A 220 5.03 -4.62 -10.75
C ALA A 220 5.29 -3.16 -10.33
N THR A 221 4.59 -2.19 -10.93
CA THR A 221 4.73 -0.76 -10.61
C THR A 221 3.50 -0.19 -9.92
N VAL A 222 2.30 -0.50 -10.43
CA VAL A 222 1.04 0.09 -9.97
C VAL A 222 0.16 -0.89 -9.20
N GLY A 223 0.60 -2.14 -9.08
CA GLY A 223 -0.16 -3.20 -8.45
C GLY A 223 -1.20 -3.86 -9.33
N ALA A 224 -1.56 -5.08 -8.94
CA ALA A 224 -2.38 -5.99 -9.74
C ALA A 224 -3.76 -5.42 -10.07
N LYS A 225 -4.39 -4.67 -9.15
CA LYS A 225 -5.74 -4.11 -9.39
C LYS A 225 -5.71 -3.02 -10.45
N ALA A 226 -4.74 -2.11 -10.39
CA ALA A 226 -4.58 -1.05 -11.37
C ALA A 226 -4.24 -1.60 -12.76
N ALA A 227 -3.27 -2.51 -12.83
CA ALA A 227 -2.89 -3.19 -14.07
C ALA A 227 -4.10 -3.91 -14.70
N ARG A 228 -4.86 -4.65 -13.89
CA ARG A 228 -6.06 -5.35 -14.37
C ARG A 228 -7.13 -4.40 -14.89
N LEU A 229 -7.38 -3.27 -14.22
CA LEU A 229 -8.34 -2.27 -14.72
C LEU A 229 -7.89 -1.68 -16.05
N SER A 230 -6.59 -1.36 -16.20
CA SER A 230 -6.07 -0.86 -17.47
C SER A 230 -6.17 -1.87 -18.61
N GLN A 231 -5.97 -3.16 -18.31
CA GLN A 231 -6.13 -4.24 -19.27
C GLN A 231 -7.59 -4.39 -19.71
N LEU A 232 -8.55 -4.31 -18.78
CA LEU A 232 -9.98 -4.35 -19.12
C LEU A 232 -10.37 -3.16 -20.00
N MET A 233 -9.84 -1.96 -19.74
CA MET A 233 -10.07 -0.80 -20.63
C MET A 233 -9.49 -1.04 -22.02
N ALA A 234 -8.27 -1.56 -22.11
CA ALA A 234 -7.64 -1.89 -23.39
C ALA A 234 -8.41 -2.96 -24.19
N TRP A 235 -9.14 -3.84 -23.51
CA TRP A 235 -10.04 -4.82 -24.12
C TRP A 235 -11.42 -4.26 -24.53
N GLY A 236 -11.68 -2.97 -24.27
CA GLY A 236 -12.91 -2.29 -24.68
C GLY A 236 -14.07 -2.41 -23.69
N TYR A 237 -13.83 -2.91 -22.46
CA TYR A 237 -14.88 -2.96 -21.44
C TYR A 237 -15.17 -1.57 -20.86
N PRO A 238 -16.41 -1.30 -20.42
CA PRO A 238 -16.80 -0.04 -19.81
C PRO A 238 -16.31 0.02 -18.37
N VAL A 239 -15.06 0.42 -18.18
CA VAL A 239 -14.45 0.64 -16.86
C VAL A 239 -14.43 2.14 -16.57
N PRO A 240 -14.74 2.60 -15.35
CA PRO A 240 -14.65 4.01 -14.99
C PRO A 240 -13.22 4.54 -15.16
N THR A 241 -13.10 5.72 -15.76
CA THR A 241 -11.80 6.40 -15.92
C THR A 241 -11.22 6.77 -14.56
N GLY A 242 -9.89 6.86 -14.50
CA GLY A 242 -9.21 7.17 -13.27
C GLY A 242 -7.70 7.20 -13.41
N TYR A 243 -7.07 7.57 -12.31
CA TYR A 243 -5.62 7.74 -12.20
C TYR A 243 -5.08 6.88 -11.07
N VAL A 244 -3.80 6.55 -11.18
CA VAL A 244 -3.06 5.81 -10.17
C VAL A 244 -1.98 6.71 -9.59
N LEU A 245 -1.92 6.76 -8.27
CA LEU A 245 -0.85 7.33 -7.47
C LEU A 245 0.09 6.21 -7.02
N PRO A 246 1.31 6.13 -7.57
CA PRO A 246 2.32 5.19 -7.11
C PRO A 246 2.72 5.44 -5.65
N ALA A 247 3.29 4.42 -5.02
CA ALA A 247 3.81 4.54 -3.66
C ALA A 247 4.90 5.62 -3.56
N GLY A 248 4.73 6.57 -2.63
CA GLY A 248 5.71 7.62 -2.36
C GLY A 248 5.62 8.86 -3.27
N ASP A 249 4.71 8.88 -4.25
CA ASP A 249 4.47 10.05 -5.10
C ASP A 249 3.54 11.09 -4.42
N ASP A 250 3.55 12.32 -4.96
CA ASP A 250 2.80 13.44 -4.39
C ASP A 250 1.34 13.46 -4.87
N PRO A 251 0.33 13.43 -3.98
CA PRO A 251 -1.07 13.46 -4.38
C PRO A 251 -1.54 14.81 -4.93
N ALA A 252 -0.75 15.87 -4.83
CA ALA A 252 -1.17 17.23 -5.22
C ALA A 252 -1.77 17.31 -6.63
N MET A 253 -1.11 16.71 -7.62
CA MET A 253 -1.59 16.72 -9.01
C MET A 253 -2.89 15.93 -9.16
N LEU A 254 -3.04 14.83 -8.41
CA LEU A 254 -4.24 14.01 -8.44
C LEU A 254 -5.43 14.75 -7.84
N LEU A 255 -5.23 15.47 -6.74
CA LEU A 255 -6.25 16.33 -6.13
C LEU A 255 -6.69 17.44 -7.09
N GLU A 256 -5.74 18.04 -7.82
CA GLU A 256 -6.02 19.13 -8.75
C GLU A 256 -6.78 18.69 -10.00
N ILE A 257 -6.52 17.48 -10.51
CA ILE A 257 -7.20 16.94 -11.71
C ILE A 257 -8.55 16.32 -11.38
N THR A 258 -8.67 15.60 -10.26
CA THR A 258 -9.91 14.88 -9.95
C THR A 258 -11.03 15.81 -9.48
N ARG A 259 -10.71 16.93 -8.79
CA ARG A 259 -11.65 17.95 -8.28
C ARG A 259 -12.99 17.36 -7.80
N PRO A 260 -12.96 16.45 -6.81
CA PRO A 260 -14.16 15.79 -6.33
C PRO A 260 -15.20 16.81 -5.86
N SER A 261 -16.46 16.53 -6.18
CA SER A 261 -17.61 17.37 -5.82
C SER A 261 -18.85 16.50 -5.65
N VAL A 262 -19.93 17.06 -5.09
CA VAL A 262 -21.22 16.36 -4.97
C VAL A 262 -21.74 15.86 -6.33
N LYS A 263 -21.46 16.59 -7.41
CA LYS A 263 -21.87 16.22 -8.78
C LYS A 263 -20.94 15.20 -9.45
N SER A 264 -19.73 15.03 -8.92
CA SER A 264 -18.71 14.12 -9.47
C SER A 264 -17.93 13.50 -8.32
N PRO A 265 -18.57 12.60 -7.53
CA PRO A 265 -17.89 11.89 -6.47
C PRO A 265 -16.82 10.95 -7.05
N VAL A 266 -15.78 10.70 -6.27
CA VAL A 266 -14.70 9.76 -6.64
C VAL A 266 -14.61 8.62 -5.63
N VAL A 267 -14.06 7.50 -6.09
CA VAL A 267 -13.73 6.34 -5.27
C VAL A 267 -12.22 6.15 -5.22
N VAL A 268 -11.71 5.87 -4.03
CA VAL A 268 -10.31 5.52 -3.78
C VAL A 268 -10.22 4.01 -3.56
N ARG A 269 -9.29 3.34 -4.23
CA ARG A 269 -9.06 1.89 -4.10
C ARG A 269 -7.57 1.59 -3.89
N ALA A 270 -7.27 0.64 -3.01
CA ALA A 270 -5.93 0.12 -2.83
C ALA A 270 -5.52 -0.82 -3.99
N SER A 271 -4.27 -0.71 -4.44
CA SER A 271 -3.64 -1.59 -5.42
C SER A 271 -2.25 -2.01 -4.91
N ILE A 272 -2.12 -3.25 -4.48
CA ILE A 272 -0.85 -3.75 -3.93
C ILE A 272 0.10 -4.06 -5.07
N VAL A 273 1.32 -3.54 -4.98
CA VAL A 273 2.37 -3.78 -5.96
C VAL A 273 2.79 -5.25 -5.97
N GLY A 274 2.86 -5.81 -7.17
CA GLY A 274 3.23 -7.21 -7.42
C GLY A 274 2.22 -7.91 -8.34
N ASP A 275 2.68 -9.01 -8.94
CA ASP A 275 1.96 -9.71 -10.01
C ASP A 275 1.43 -11.09 -9.60
N ARG A 276 1.34 -11.38 -8.29
CA ARG A 276 0.80 -12.65 -7.83
C ARG A 276 -0.73 -12.64 -7.88
N PRO A 277 -1.39 -13.72 -8.36
CA PRO A 277 -2.84 -13.83 -8.37
C PRO A 277 -3.48 -13.57 -6.99
N ALA A 278 -2.82 -14.02 -5.92
CA ALA A 278 -3.26 -13.78 -4.54
C ALA A 278 -3.30 -12.29 -4.14
N LEU A 279 -2.53 -11.42 -4.79
CA LEU A 279 -2.59 -9.97 -4.58
C LEU A 279 -3.87 -9.39 -5.20
N ALA A 280 -4.24 -9.82 -6.42
CA ALA A 280 -5.52 -9.49 -7.04
C ALA A 280 -6.72 -10.06 -6.25
N SER A 281 -6.47 -11.10 -5.46
CA SER A 281 -7.47 -11.80 -4.63
C SER A 281 -7.71 -11.20 -3.24
N SER A 282 -7.00 -10.12 -2.85
CA SER A 282 -7.04 -9.53 -1.50
C SER A 282 -8.36 -8.82 -1.16
N ALA A 283 -9.48 -9.53 -1.29
CA ALA A 283 -10.85 -9.03 -1.24
C ALA A 283 -11.09 -8.29 0.06
N GLY A 284 -11.33 -6.98 0.00
CA GLY A 284 -11.66 -6.14 1.17
C GLY A 284 -10.54 -5.95 2.21
N GLN A 285 -9.41 -6.64 2.10
CA GLN A 285 -8.30 -6.55 3.08
C GLN A 285 -7.73 -5.13 3.20
N TYR A 286 -7.71 -4.42 2.09
CA TYR A 286 -7.17 -3.08 1.94
C TYR A 286 -8.27 -2.10 1.53
N ALA A 287 -9.47 -2.27 2.10
CA ALA A 287 -10.67 -1.54 1.69
C ALA A 287 -10.40 -0.04 1.48
N GLY A 288 -10.88 0.46 0.35
CA GLY A 288 -10.85 1.87 0.01
C GLY A 288 -12.07 2.62 0.53
N SER A 289 -12.25 3.85 0.04
CA SER A 289 -13.38 4.72 0.42
C SER A 289 -14.12 5.19 -0.82
N ALA A 290 -15.44 5.24 -0.72
CA ALA A 290 -16.34 5.73 -1.76
C ALA A 290 -17.02 7.04 -1.30
N ASP A 291 -17.78 7.65 -2.20
CA ASP A 291 -18.58 8.85 -2.03
C ASP A 291 -17.76 10.08 -1.61
N LEU A 292 -16.57 10.21 -2.19
CA LEU A 292 -15.65 11.28 -1.86
C LEU A 292 -15.97 12.51 -2.70
N THR A 293 -16.49 13.54 -2.05
CA THR A 293 -17.02 14.76 -2.68
C THR A 293 -16.20 16.01 -2.38
N SER A 294 -15.07 15.89 -1.67
CA SER A 294 -14.15 17.01 -1.43
C SER A 294 -12.67 16.59 -1.52
N PRO A 295 -11.76 17.51 -1.84
CA PRO A 295 -10.31 17.22 -1.88
C PRO A 295 -9.75 16.73 -0.55
N GLU A 296 -10.27 17.25 0.57
CA GLU A 296 -9.87 16.86 1.92
C GLU A 296 -10.30 15.41 2.23
N ALA A 297 -11.53 15.05 1.85
CA ALA A 297 -12.03 13.69 1.97
C ALA A 297 -11.21 12.71 1.11
N LEU A 298 -10.87 13.11 -0.11
CA LEU A 298 -10.00 12.34 -1.00
C LEU A 298 -8.60 12.13 -0.39
N TYR A 299 -7.97 13.19 0.11
CA TYR A 299 -6.67 13.09 0.78
C TYR A 299 -6.71 12.19 2.03
N ALA A 300 -7.75 12.33 2.85
CA ALA A 300 -7.94 11.48 4.03
C ALA A 300 -8.14 10.00 3.65
N ALA A 301 -8.90 9.72 2.59
CA ALA A 301 -9.14 8.37 2.08
C ALA A 301 -7.86 7.71 1.52
N MET A 302 -7.03 8.46 0.80
CA MET A 302 -5.72 7.96 0.34
C MET A 302 -4.83 7.58 1.52
N ASN A 303 -4.72 8.44 2.54
CA ASN A 303 -3.99 8.14 3.77
C ASN A 303 -4.56 6.95 4.55
N GLN A 304 -5.89 6.78 4.52
CA GLN A 304 -6.53 5.61 5.12
C GLN A 304 -6.14 4.32 4.40
N CYS A 305 -6.02 4.31 3.07
CA CYS A 305 -5.56 3.14 2.32
C CYS A 305 -4.14 2.73 2.75
N PHE A 306 -3.22 3.70 2.86
CA PHE A 306 -1.87 3.44 3.36
C PHE A 306 -1.88 2.88 4.79
N ARG A 307 -2.69 3.47 5.70
CA ARG A 307 -2.83 2.92 7.07
C ARG A 307 -3.44 1.53 7.10
N ASN A 308 -4.38 1.21 6.20
CA ASN A 308 -5.00 -0.12 6.12
C ASN A 308 -3.97 -1.18 5.71
N TYR A 309 -3.01 -0.82 4.84
CA TYR A 309 -1.93 -1.70 4.43
C TYR A 309 -0.98 -2.10 5.56
N GLU A 310 -0.73 -1.17 6.49
CA GLU A 310 0.12 -1.36 7.68
C GLU A 310 -0.59 -2.02 8.86
N ARG A 311 -1.88 -2.36 8.76
CA ARG A 311 -2.60 -3.00 9.87
C ARG A 311 -2.01 -4.37 10.20
N PRO A 312 -1.98 -4.78 11.50
CA PRO A 312 -1.50 -6.10 11.89
C PRO A 312 -2.19 -7.25 11.18
N SER A 313 -3.51 -7.18 10.97
CA SER A 313 -4.27 -8.21 10.26
C SER A 313 -3.94 -8.28 8.76
N ALA A 314 -3.61 -7.15 8.13
CA ALA A 314 -3.14 -7.10 6.76
C ALA A 314 -1.72 -7.67 6.63
N GLY A 315 -0.83 -7.35 7.57
CA GLY A 315 0.48 -7.99 7.69
C GLY A 315 0.39 -9.49 7.90
N GLN A 316 -0.58 -9.94 8.71
CA GLN A 316 -0.83 -11.37 8.91
C GLN A 316 -1.29 -12.06 7.63
N TYR A 317 -2.26 -11.47 6.92
CA TYR A 317 -2.73 -11.99 5.64
C TYR A 317 -1.58 -12.15 4.63
N ARG A 318 -0.67 -11.18 4.55
CA ARG A 318 0.52 -11.28 3.69
C ARG A 318 1.41 -12.46 4.09
N ARG A 319 1.66 -12.65 5.39
CA ARG A 319 2.43 -13.78 5.90
C ARG A 319 1.77 -15.12 5.60
N ASP A 320 0.47 -15.27 5.87
CA ASP A 320 -0.29 -16.50 5.62
C ASP A 320 -0.27 -16.92 4.14
N ARG A 321 -0.14 -15.93 3.24
CA ARG A 321 -0.12 -16.14 1.78
C ARG A 321 1.26 -16.09 1.15
N ASN A 322 2.32 -16.00 1.96
CA ASN A 322 3.69 -15.86 1.48
C ASN A 322 3.83 -14.73 0.44
N LEU A 323 3.15 -13.62 0.71
CA LEU A 323 3.21 -12.41 -0.11
C LEU A 323 4.38 -11.54 0.37
N PRO A 324 5.19 -11.00 -0.55
CA PRO A 324 6.29 -10.13 -0.16
C PRO A 324 5.76 -8.84 0.50
N GLU A 325 6.60 -8.21 1.31
CA GLU A 325 6.37 -6.81 1.67
C GLU A 325 6.53 -5.97 0.40
N GLY A 326 5.40 -5.46 -0.09
CA GLY A 326 5.33 -4.60 -1.26
C GLY A 326 5.05 -3.16 -0.88
N SER A 327 4.96 -2.30 -1.89
CA SER A 327 4.44 -0.96 -1.75
C SER A 327 2.95 -0.92 -2.16
N LEU A 328 2.23 0.08 -1.67
CA LEU A 328 0.82 0.29 -2.02
C LEU A 328 0.71 1.43 -3.03
N ALA A 329 0.07 1.17 -4.17
CA ALA A 329 -0.43 2.21 -5.04
C ALA A 329 -1.91 2.49 -4.73
N VAL A 330 -2.35 3.71 -5.02
CA VAL A 330 -3.73 4.14 -4.81
C VAL A 330 -4.37 4.49 -6.14
N ILE A 331 -5.51 3.88 -6.42
CA ILE A 331 -6.33 4.17 -7.59
C ILE A 331 -7.40 5.17 -7.19
N VAL A 332 -7.62 6.20 -8.01
CA VAL A 332 -8.72 7.14 -7.86
C VAL A 332 -9.53 7.15 -9.15
N GLN A 333 -10.78 6.73 -9.08
CA GLN A 333 -11.70 6.63 -10.22
C GLN A 333 -12.91 7.51 -9.99
N GLN A 334 -13.54 7.95 -11.08
CA GLN A 334 -14.91 8.49 -10.99
C GLN A 334 -15.84 7.42 -10.43
N GLN A 335 -16.69 7.81 -9.47
CA GLN A 335 -17.65 6.89 -8.90
C GLN A 335 -18.86 6.74 -9.83
N VAL A 336 -19.23 5.49 -10.11
CA VAL A 336 -20.44 5.17 -10.85
C VAL A 336 -21.65 5.30 -9.90
N PRO A 337 -22.67 6.12 -10.23
CA PRO A 337 -23.89 6.23 -9.45
C PRO A 337 -24.83 5.05 -9.76
N GLY A 338 -24.47 3.86 -9.26
CA GLY A 338 -25.22 2.63 -9.53
C GLY A 338 -26.65 2.65 -8.98
N ILE A 339 -27.63 2.44 -9.87
CA ILE A 339 -29.03 2.17 -9.53
C ILE A 339 -29.17 0.69 -9.15
N CYS A 340 -28.47 -0.19 -9.86
CA CYS A 340 -28.36 -1.61 -9.55
C CYS A 340 -26.89 -2.01 -9.63
N SER A 341 -26.39 -2.74 -8.64
CA SER A 341 -24.99 -3.17 -8.62
C SER A 341 -24.86 -4.57 -8.05
N GLY A 342 -23.75 -5.23 -8.35
CA GLY A 342 -23.57 -6.60 -7.94
C GLY A 342 -22.17 -7.15 -8.10
N VAL A 343 -22.08 -8.44 -7.78
CA VAL A 343 -20.92 -9.27 -8.03
C VAL A 343 -21.41 -10.48 -8.83
N ALA A 344 -20.67 -10.87 -9.87
CA ALA A 344 -20.97 -12.07 -10.65
C ALA A 344 -19.76 -13.00 -10.68
N ALA A 345 -19.96 -14.27 -10.39
CA ALA A 345 -18.99 -15.32 -10.58
C ALA A 345 -19.32 -16.04 -11.89
N SER A 346 -18.42 -15.95 -12.86
CA SER A 346 -18.56 -16.58 -14.18
C SER A 346 -18.85 -18.08 -14.10
N ARG A 347 -18.36 -18.77 -13.08
CA ARG A 347 -18.71 -20.15 -12.76
C ARG A 347 -19.31 -20.21 -11.36
N ASP A 348 -20.07 -21.26 -11.08
CA ASP A 348 -20.50 -21.56 -9.73
C ASP A 348 -19.27 -21.68 -8.79
N PRO A 349 -19.20 -20.92 -7.69
CA PRO A 349 -18.04 -20.93 -6.81
C PRO A 349 -17.82 -22.27 -6.11
N PHE A 350 -18.83 -23.14 -5.95
CA PHE A 350 -18.69 -24.42 -5.25
C PHE A 350 -18.25 -25.56 -6.17
N THR A 351 -18.83 -25.66 -7.36
CA THR A 351 -18.49 -26.73 -8.30
C THR A 351 -17.41 -26.33 -9.30
N SER A 352 -17.26 -25.04 -9.59
CA SER A 352 -16.29 -24.42 -10.54
C SER A 352 -16.30 -24.97 -11.97
N GLN A 353 -17.06 -26.02 -12.27
CA GLN A 353 -17.20 -26.67 -13.57
C GLN A 353 -18.59 -26.47 -14.19
N GLY A 354 -19.49 -25.75 -13.54
CA GLY A 354 -20.85 -25.52 -14.03
C GLY A 354 -20.94 -24.46 -15.14
N ASP A 355 -21.98 -24.55 -15.97
CA ASP A 355 -22.31 -23.56 -17.00
C ASP A 355 -23.08 -22.35 -16.49
N ALA A 356 -23.51 -22.39 -15.22
CA ALA A 356 -24.19 -21.30 -14.56
C ALA A 356 -23.22 -20.17 -14.17
N VAL A 357 -23.61 -18.93 -14.47
CA VAL A 357 -23.06 -17.71 -13.87
C VAL A 357 -23.90 -17.40 -12.62
N LEU A 358 -23.26 -17.30 -11.46
CA LEU A 358 -23.91 -16.86 -10.23
C LEU A 358 -23.82 -15.34 -10.11
N ILE A 359 -24.96 -14.67 -9.92
CA ILE A 359 -25.04 -13.21 -9.77
C ILE A 359 -25.68 -12.86 -8.43
N GLU A 360 -24.99 -12.02 -7.67
CA GLU A 360 -25.50 -11.37 -6.45
C GLU A 360 -25.71 -9.88 -6.72
N ALA A 361 -26.94 -9.42 -6.64
CA ALA A 361 -27.32 -8.06 -7.00
C ALA A 361 -28.09 -7.35 -5.86
N ILE A 362 -27.96 -6.03 -5.80
CA ILE A 362 -28.77 -5.16 -4.97
C ILE A 362 -29.17 -3.91 -5.75
N LEU A 363 -30.28 -3.29 -5.35
CA LEU A 363 -30.58 -1.92 -5.72
C LEU A 363 -29.67 -0.98 -4.91
N GLY A 364 -28.88 -0.16 -5.59
CA GLY A 364 -27.93 0.76 -4.98
C GLY A 364 -26.45 0.40 -5.20
N SER A 365 -25.63 0.65 -4.18
CA SER A 365 -24.18 0.75 -4.31
C SER A 365 -23.46 -0.60 -4.20
N VAL A 366 -22.58 -0.89 -5.16
CA VAL A 366 -21.71 -2.10 -5.14
C VAL A 366 -20.95 -2.28 -3.81
N ALA A 367 -20.69 -1.20 -3.07
CA ALA A 367 -19.96 -1.25 -1.80
C ALA A 367 -20.70 -2.08 -0.74
N GLN A 368 -22.04 -2.12 -0.75
CA GLN A 368 -22.83 -2.83 0.26
C GLN A 368 -22.82 -4.34 0.02
N VAL A 369 -22.98 -4.76 -1.23
CA VAL A 369 -22.91 -6.19 -1.62
C VAL A 369 -21.49 -6.74 -1.48
N THR A 370 -20.47 -5.97 -1.89
CA THR A 370 -19.07 -6.41 -1.77
C THR A 370 -18.62 -6.48 -0.31
N ALA A 371 -19.03 -5.54 0.55
CA ALA A 371 -18.76 -5.60 1.99
C ALA A 371 -19.61 -6.64 2.73
N GLY A 372 -20.70 -7.12 2.12
CA GLY A 372 -21.64 -8.05 2.76
C GLY A 372 -22.52 -7.39 3.82
N THR A 373 -22.67 -6.06 3.83
CA THR A 373 -23.50 -5.34 4.82
C THR A 373 -24.99 -5.42 4.52
N GLN A 374 -25.35 -5.87 3.31
CA GLN A 374 -26.71 -6.08 2.85
C GLN A 374 -26.82 -7.46 2.20
N ALA A 375 -27.96 -8.12 2.39
CA ALA A 375 -28.26 -9.39 1.77
C ALA A 375 -28.61 -9.14 0.29
N PRO A 376 -27.90 -9.76 -0.67
CA PRO A 376 -28.19 -9.59 -2.08
C PRO A 376 -29.32 -10.52 -2.54
N GLU A 377 -29.99 -10.10 -3.61
CA GLU A 377 -30.75 -11.00 -4.47
C GLU A 377 -29.79 -11.93 -5.20
N ARG A 378 -30.19 -13.18 -5.40
CA ARG A 378 -29.33 -14.21 -6.00
C ARG A 378 -29.99 -14.80 -7.23
N PHE A 379 -29.24 -14.77 -8.32
CA PHE A 379 -29.66 -15.29 -9.61
C PHE A 379 -28.62 -16.24 -10.18
N ARG A 380 -29.07 -17.22 -10.95
CA ARG A 380 -28.24 -18.07 -11.79
C ARG A 380 -28.63 -17.86 -13.22
N VAL A 381 -27.65 -17.62 -14.08
CA VAL A 381 -27.86 -17.51 -15.53
C VAL A 381 -27.15 -18.65 -16.21
N MET A 382 -27.90 -19.49 -16.92
CA MET A 382 -27.32 -20.62 -17.64
C MET A 382 -26.71 -20.15 -18.96
N ILE A 383 -25.45 -20.50 -19.20
CA ILE A 383 -24.76 -20.19 -20.45
C ILE A 383 -24.13 -21.46 -21.00
N GLN A 384 -24.73 -22.02 -22.04
CA GLN A 384 -24.20 -23.19 -22.74
C GLN A 384 -23.10 -22.78 -23.71
N ALA A 385 -22.27 -23.74 -24.13
CA ALA A 385 -21.21 -23.50 -25.11
C ALA A 385 -21.77 -22.92 -26.43
N ASN A 386 -22.92 -23.41 -26.88
CA ASN A 386 -23.57 -22.97 -28.12
C ASN A 386 -24.18 -21.55 -28.04
N ASP A 387 -24.38 -21.00 -26.83
CA ASP A 387 -24.87 -19.63 -26.65
C ASP A 387 -23.78 -18.59 -26.94
N LEU A 388 -22.55 -19.05 -27.11
CA LEU A 388 -21.38 -18.22 -27.31
C LEU A 388 -21.06 -18.18 -28.80
N PRO A 389 -21.02 -16.99 -29.43
CA PRO A 389 -20.77 -16.91 -30.86
C PRO A 389 -19.42 -17.53 -31.22
N ASP A 390 -19.41 -18.43 -32.22
CA ASP A 390 -18.18 -18.98 -32.81
C ASP A 390 -17.53 -18.03 -33.83
N ASP A 391 -18.31 -17.09 -34.39
CA ASP A 391 -17.83 -16.08 -35.33
C ASP A 391 -16.90 -15.09 -34.62
N VAL A 392 -15.62 -15.08 -35.01
CA VAL A 392 -14.54 -14.25 -34.43
C VAL A 392 -14.93 -12.78 -34.28
N THR A 393 -15.73 -12.22 -35.21
CA THR A 393 -16.13 -10.80 -35.17
C THR A 393 -17.17 -10.46 -34.10
N VAL A 394 -18.07 -11.41 -33.80
CA VAL A 394 -19.11 -11.27 -32.76
C VAL A 394 -18.62 -11.84 -31.43
N ALA A 395 -17.76 -12.87 -31.47
CA ALA A 395 -17.13 -13.51 -30.31
C ALA A 395 -16.23 -12.55 -29.52
N ASP A 396 -15.66 -11.55 -30.20
CA ASP A 396 -14.83 -10.51 -29.59
C ASP A 396 -15.61 -9.38 -28.91
N SER A 397 -16.94 -9.35 -29.10
CA SER A 397 -17.82 -8.40 -28.39
C SER A 397 -18.23 -8.96 -27.03
N TRP A 398 -18.12 -8.12 -26.00
CA TRP A 398 -18.67 -8.40 -24.67
C TRP A 398 -20.16 -8.05 -24.56
N VAL A 399 -20.74 -7.41 -25.59
CA VAL A 399 -22.15 -7.03 -25.62
C VAL A 399 -22.98 -8.24 -26.05
N ILE A 400 -23.95 -8.61 -25.23
CA ILE A 400 -24.87 -9.70 -25.54
C ILE A 400 -25.68 -9.39 -26.82
N PRO A 401 -25.75 -10.32 -27.79
CA PRO A 401 -26.59 -10.14 -28.98
C PRO A 401 -28.06 -9.90 -28.62
N THR A 402 -28.75 -9.03 -29.36
CA THR A 402 -30.17 -8.70 -29.09
C THR A 402 -31.09 -9.91 -29.20
N ALA A 403 -30.79 -10.85 -30.11
CA ALA A 403 -31.57 -12.07 -30.30
C ALA A 403 -31.28 -13.16 -29.25
N LEU A 404 -30.14 -13.07 -28.54
CA LEU A 404 -29.77 -14.07 -27.55
C LEU A 404 -30.53 -13.82 -26.24
N THR A 405 -31.23 -14.85 -25.77
CA THR A 405 -31.95 -14.86 -24.50
C THR A 405 -31.39 -16.00 -23.65
N LEU A 406 -30.88 -15.66 -22.47
CA LEU A 406 -30.34 -16.63 -21.52
C LEU A 406 -31.36 -16.95 -20.43
N GLU A 407 -31.42 -18.21 -20.01
CA GLU A 407 -32.30 -18.63 -18.90
C GLU A 407 -31.78 -18.04 -17.59
N VAL A 408 -32.66 -17.32 -16.88
CA VAL A 408 -32.37 -16.74 -15.57
C VAL A 408 -33.22 -17.47 -14.53
N GLN A 409 -32.57 -18.03 -13.52
CA GLN A 409 -33.18 -18.65 -12.37
C GLN A 409 -33.00 -17.75 -11.15
N GLY A 410 -34.05 -17.58 -10.36
CA GLY A 410 -34.08 -16.68 -9.20
C GLY A 410 -35.17 -15.62 -9.34
N GLU A 411 -35.57 -15.05 -8.21
CA GLU A 411 -36.60 -14.01 -8.13
C GLU A 411 -36.03 -12.79 -7.39
N GLY A 412 -36.40 -11.60 -7.86
CA GLY A 412 -36.00 -10.33 -7.29
C GLY A 412 -36.39 -9.17 -8.19
N ASP A 413 -36.07 -7.95 -7.74
CA ASP A 413 -36.41 -6.70 -8.42
C ASP A 413 -35.40 -6.33 -9.52
N THR A 414 -34.27 -7.05 -9.60
CA THR A 414 -33.24 -6.81 -10.62
C THR A 414 -33.75 -7.17 -12.03
N PRO A 415 -33.68 -6.25 -13.02
CA PRO A 415 -34.17 -6.53 -14.37
C PRO A 415 -33.52 -7.75 -15.04
N GLN A 416 -34.33 -8.65 -15.58
CA GLN A 416 -33.84 -9.91 -16.17
C GLN A 416 -32.86 -9.67 -17.32
N ARG A 417 -33.09 -8.68 -18.17
CA ARG A 417 -32.17 -8.37 -19.28
C ARG A 417 -30.79 -7.95 -18.79
N LEU A 418 -30.73 -7.16 -17.72
CA LEU A 418 -29.47 -6.75 -17.10
C LEU A 418 -28.70 -7.96 -16.54
N LEU A 419 -29.41 -8.92 -15.93
CA LEU A 419 -28.78 -10.16 -15.45
C LEU A 419 -28.15 -10.97 -16.60
N GLN A 420 -28.82 -11.04 -17.77
CA GLN A 420 -28.27 -11.69 -18.96
C GLN A 420 -27.02 -10.98 -19.48
N GLU A 421 -27.04 -9.64 -19.53
CA GLU A 421 -25.90 -8.80 -19.93
C GLU A 421 -24.69 -9.01 -19.01
N VAL A 422 -24.92 -8.98 -17.69
CA VAL A 422 -23.90 -9.25 -16.67
C VAL A 422 -23.33 -10.66 -16.82
N ALA A 423 -24.19 -11.66 -17.04
CA ALA A 423 -23.76 -13.04 -17.19
C ALA A 423 -22.88 -13.25 -18.42
N PHE A 424 -23.31 -12.69 -19.56
CA PHE A 424 -22.56 -12.74 -20.80
C PHE A 424 -21.21 -12.04 -20.68
N LEU A 425 -21.19 -10.85 -20.05
CA LEU A 425 -19.95 -10.11 -19.76
C LEU A 425 -19.00 -10.95 -18.88
N ALA A 426 -19.49 -11.57 -17.80
CA ALA A 426 -18.67 -12.38 -16.90
C ALA A 426 -18.03 -13.57 -17.64
N ARG A 427 -18.78 -14.26 -18.50
CA ARG A 427 -18.27 -15.38 -19.32
C ARG A 427 -17.28 -14.91 -20.38
N HIS A 428 -17.51 -13.74 -20.98
CA HIS A 428 -16.57 -13.15 -21.95
C HIS A 428 -15.24 -12.73 -21.27
N VAL A 429 -15.31 -12.19 -20.05
CA VAL A 429 -14.12 -11.88 -19.23
C VAL A 429 -13.32 -13.14 -18.87
N GLU A 430 -13.98 -14.27 -18.56
CA GLU A 430 -13.33 -15.58 -18.39
C GLU A 430 -12.58 -16.03 -19.65
N ARG A 431 -13.22 -15.95 -20.84
CA ARG A 431 -12.55 -16.33 -22.10
C ARG A 431 -11.31 -15.48 -22.37
N ARG A 432 -11.42 -14.15 -22.21
CA ARG A 432 -10.27 -13.23 -22.35
C ARG A 432 -9.18 -13.47 -21.30
N SER A 433 -9.54 -14.07 -20.16
CA SER A 433 -8.63 -14.55 -19.13
C SER A 433 -8.17 -16.00 -19.32
N GLN A 434 -8.03 -16.45 -20.58
CA GLN A 434 -7.53 -17.79 -20.93
C GLN A 434 -8.37 -18.94 -20.33
N GLY A 435 -9.67 -18.71 -20.15
CA GLY A 435 -10.59 -19.68 -19.57
C GLY A 435 -10.50 -19.81 -18.05
N ILE A 436 -9.70 -19.00 -17.36
CA ILE A 436 -9.66 -18.98 -15.90
C ILE A 436 -10.98 -18.37 -15.40
N PRO A 437 -11.79 -19.07 -14.59
CA PRO A 437 -13.02 -18.53 -14.04
C PRO A 437 -12.76 -17.21 -13.32
N GLN A 438 -13.57 -16.20 -13.62
CA GLN A 438 -13.46 -14.86 -13.05
C GLN A 438 -14.65 -14.53 -12.16
N MET A 439 -14.40 -13.65 -11.19
CA MET A 439 -15.40 -12.92 -10.46
C MET A 439 -15.31 -11.44 -10.82
N VAL A 440 -16.44 -10.84 -11.17
CA VAL A 440 -16.54 -9.45 -11.63
C VAL A 440 -17.42 -8.64 -10.69
N GLU A 441 -16.97 -7.42 -10.36
CA GLU A 441 -17.78 -6.41 -9.68
C GLU A 441 -18.36 -5.48 -10.75
N TRP A 442 -19.67 -5.24 -10.72
CA TRP A 442 -20.36 -4.48 -11.74
C TRP A 442 -21.36 -3.49 -11.15
N SER A 443 -21.72 -2.48 -11.93
CA SER A 443 -22.73 -1.49 -11.57
C SER A 443 -23.44 -0.98 -12.82
N PHE A 444 -24.73 -0.72 -12.70
CA PHE A 444 -25.59 -0.19 -13.75
C PHE A 444 -26.13 1.17 -13.31
N ASP A 445 -25.86 2.21 -14.09
CA ASP A 445 -26.22 3.59 -13.77
C ASP A 445 -27.60 4.02 -14.31
N GLY A 446 -28.32 3.11 -14.96
CA GLY A 446 -29.60 3.39 -15.63
C GLY A 446 -29.50 3.49 -17.15
N ASP A 447 -28.30 3.72 -17.67
CA ASP A 447 -28.02 3.84 -19.11
C ASP A 447 -27.08 2.72 -19.57
N ARG A 448 -25.99 2.48 -18.81
CA ARG A 448 -24.98 1.49 -19.17
C ARG A 448 -24.50 0.63 -18.01
N LEU A 449 -24.09 -0.60 -18.37
CA LEU A 449 -23.39 -1.52 -17.49
C LEU A 449 -21.90 -1.13 -17.40
N TRP A 450 -21.38 -1.09 -16.19
CA TRP A 450 -19.99 -0.80 -15.87
C TRP A 450 -19.30 -2.00 -15.23
N LEU A 451 -18.08 -2.28 -15.68
CA LEU A 451 -17.19 -3.25 -15.05
C LEU A 451 -16.24 -2.53 -14.09
N LEU A 452 -16.42 -2.75 -12.79
CA LEU A 452 -15.69 -2.04 -11.74
C LEU A 452 -14.43 -2.78 -11.29
N HIS A 453 -14.41 -4.10 -11.43
CA HIS A 453 -13.26 -4.93 -11.13
C HIS A 453 -13.43 -6.35 -11.70
N SER A 454 -12.33 -7.06 -11.95
CA SER A 454 -12.31 -8.48 -12.28
C SER A 454 -11.11 -9.14 -11.60
N ARG A 455 -11.31 -10.35 -11.08
CA ARG A 455 -10.25 -11.18 -10.51
C ARG A 455 -10.55 -12.67 -10.69
N PRO A 456 -9.54 -13.55 -10.61
CA PRO A 456 -9.79 -14.99 -10.59
C PRO A 456 -10.78 -15.39 -9.50
N LEU A 457 -11.71 -16.28 -9.87
CA LEU A 457 -12.62 -16.93 -8.93
C LEU A 457 -11.82 -17.92 -8.09
N ILE A 458 -12.10 -17.93 -6.78
CA ILE A 458 -11.42 -18.83 -5.84
C ILE A 458 -12.35 -20.01 -5.59
N PRO A 459 -12.01 -21.22 -6.04
CA PRO A 459 -12.76 -22.42 -5.70
C PRO A 459 -12.56 -22.79 -4.22
N PRO A 460 -13.46 -23.57 -3.62
CA PRO A 460 -13.22 -24.16 -2.31
C PRO A 460 -12.01 -25.11 -2.35
N PRO A 461 -11.42 -25.44 -1.19
CA PRO A 461 -10.35 -26.43 -1.09
C PRO A 461 -10.76 -27.79 -1.71
N PRO A 462 -9.82 -28.55 -2.31
CA PRO A 462 -10.12 -29.73 -3.13
C PRO A 462 -10.70 -30.94 -2.37
N ASP A 463 -10.66 -30.96 -1.04
CA ASP A 463 -11.02 -32.12 -0.21
C ASP A 463 -12.55 -32.32 -0.01
N LEU A 464 -13.37 -31.85 -0.95
CA LEU A 464 -14.83 -31.89 -0.85
C LEU A 464 -15.44 -32.73 -1.97
N PRO A 465 -16.53 -33.48 -1.69
CA PRO A 465 -17.31 -34.14 -2.74
C PRO A 465 -17.83 -33.08 -3.72
N GLN A 466 -17.39 -33.17 -4.98
CA GLN A 466 -17.71 -32.20 -6.04
C GLN A 466 -19.15 -32.33 -6.57
N ASP A 467 -19.89 -33.35 -6.14
CA ASP A 467 -21.13 -33.81 -6.77
C ASP A 467 -22.39 -33.54 -5.94
N GLN A 468 -22.49 -32.34 -5.39
CA GLN A 468 -23.73 -31.86 -4.77
C GLN A 468 -24.15 -30.56 -5.45
N THR A 469 -24.95 -30.69 -6.50
CA THR A 469 -25.75 -29.58 -7.02
C THR A 469 -26.59 -29.06 -5.85
N LEU A 470 -26.16 -27.94 -5.26
CA LEU A 470 -26.93 -27.25 -4.24
C LEU A 470 -28.30 -26.91 -4.83
N ALA A 471 -29.30 -27.72 -4.49
CA ALA A 471 -30.68 -27.35 -4.65
C ALA A 471 -30.90 -26.10 -3.79
N LEU A 472 -31.32 -25.01 -4.42
CA LEU A 472 -31.75 -23.83 -3.70
C LEU A 472 -32.85 -24.26 -2.72
N PRO A 473 -32.76 -23.98 -1.41
CA PRO A 473 -33.97 -23.91 -0.61
C PRO A 473 -34.82 -22.78 -1.21
N GLY A 474 -35.95 -23.15 -1.83
CA GLY A 474 -37.06 -22.32 -2.30
C GLY A 474 -36.74 -20.89 -2.76
N SER A 475 -36.86 -20.66 -4.07
CA SER A 475 -37.04 -19.34 -4.69
C SER A 475 -38.25 -18.62 -4.08
N GLY A 476 -37.98 -17.78 -3.09
CA GLY A 476 -38.94 -16.87 -2.48
C GLY A 476 -38.19 -15.95 -1.51
N SER A 477 -38.48 -14.65 -1.57
CA SER A 477 -38.11 -13.60 -0.61
C SER A 477 -37.40 -14.07 0.68
N SER A 478 -36.08 -13.84 0.80
CA SER A 478 -35.22 -14.28 1.93
C SER A 478 -35.31 -15.78 2.26
N PRO A 479 -34.19 -16.51 2.47
CA PRO A 479 -34.29 -17.87 3.00
C PRO A 479 -34.93 -17.77 4.41
N GLY A 480 -36.23 -18.04 4.47
CA GLY A 480 -36.90 -18.36 5.72
C GLY A 480 -36.24 -19.63 6.22
N ALA A 481 -35.59 -19.56 7.38
CA ALA A 481 -35.03 -20.72 8.03
C ALA A 481 -36.11 -21.80 8.15
N THR A 482 -36.06 -22.84 7.33
CA THR A 482 -36.97 -23.99 7.46
C THR A 482 -36.52 -24.80 8.68
N ALA A 483 -37.09 -24.46 9.83
CA ALA A 483 -36.90 -25.15 11.08
C ALA A 483 -37.41 -26.59 10.99
N HIS A 484 -36.51 -27.56 10.81
CA HIS A 484 -36.84 -28.98 11.02
C HIS A 484 -36.28 -29.40 12.37
N GLY A 485 -37.13 -29.39 13.40
CA GLY A 485 -36.77 -29.86 14.73
C GLY A 485 -35.51 -29.17 15.30
N ALA A 486 -34.43 -29.94 15.43
CA ALA A 486 -33.17 -29.56 16.06
C ALA A 486 -32.10 -28.94 15.11
N SER A 487 -32.50 -28.30 13.99
CA SER A 487 -31.58 -27.55 13.12
C SER A 487 -32.09 -26.17 12.63
N LEU A 488 -31.15 -25.29 12.25
CA LEU A 488 -31.32 -24.11 11.39
C LEU A 488 -30.60 -24.33 10.05
N VAL A 489 -31.16 -23.79 8.98
CA VAL A 489 -30.56 -23.81 7.64
C VAL A 489 -30.35 -22.38 7.16
N GLY A 490 -29.14 -22.07 6.75
CA GLY A 490 -28.74 -20.82 6.12
C GLY A 490 -28.06 -21.07 4.78
N LEU A 491 -27.41 -20.03 4.27
CA LEU A 491 -26.68 -20.03 3.02
C LEU A 491 -25.27 -20.58 3.23
N PRO A 492 -24.88 -21.70 2.56
CA PRO A 492 -23.51 -22.20 2.60
C PRO A 492 -22.55 -21.18 1.97
N VAL A 493 -21.38 -20.96 2.58
CA VAL A 493 -20.38 -19.98 2.10
C VAL A 493 -18.99 -20.58 1.97
N CYS A 494 -18.51 -21.19 3.05
CA CYS A 494 -17.24 -21.91 3.08
C CYS A 494 -17.51 -23.30 3.62
N PRO A 495 -17.21 -24.35 2.83
CA PRO A 495 -17.39 -25.74 3.24
C PRO A 495 -16.61 -26.14 4.50
N GLY A 496 -17.00 -27.30 5.04
CA GLY A 496 -16.37 -27.94 6.19
C GLY A 496 -17.29 -28.04 7.40
N GLN A 497 -16.97 -28.96 8.32
CA GLN A 497 -17.77 -29.21 9.52
C GLN A 497 -16.97 -28.88 10.78
N THR A 498 -17.64 -28.25 11.74
CA THR A 498 -17.05 -27.98 13.05
C THR A 498 -18.08 -28.12 14.16
N ARG A 499 -17.62 -28.46 15.36
CA ARG A 499 -18.42 -28.42 16.59
C ARG A 499 -17.82 -27.37 17.48
N GLY A 500 -18.64 -26.51 18.04
CA GLY A 500 -18.12 -25.42 18.84
C GLY A 500 -19.15 -24.65 19.63
N THR A 501 -18.65 -23.84 20.56
CA THR A 501 -19.47 -22.98 21.40
C THR A 501 -19.77 -21.67 20.68
N VAL A 502 -21.04 -21.29 20.62
CA VAL A 502 -21.49 -20.04 20.02
C VAL A 502 -21.05 -18.84 20.87
N ARG A 503 -20.43 -17.87 20.21
CA ARG A 503 -20.07 -16.56 20.77
C ARG A 503 -20.57 -15.45 19.88
N TRP A 504 -20.90 -14.32 20.50
CA TRP A 504 -21.31 -13.10 19.82
C TRP A 504 -20.23 -12.07 20.01
N LEU A 505 -19.89 -11.35 18.96
CA LEU A 505 -19.02 -10.18 19.07
C LEU A 505 -19.67 -8.96 18.48
N LYS A 506 -19.47 -7.84 19.16
CA LYS A 506 -19.71 -6.51 18.59
C LYS A 506 -18.49 -6.03 17.81
N ALA A 507 -17.28 -6.34 18.29
CA ALA A 507 -16.03 -6.06 17.58
C ALA A 507 -14.96 -7.15 17.82
N VAL A 508 -14.08 -7.32 16.85
CA VAL A 508 -12.92 -8.23 16.93
C VAL A 508 -11.87 -7.73 17.93
N ALA A 509 -11.84 -6.43 18.22
CA ALA A 509 -11.02 -5.86 19.29
C ALA A 509 -11.43 -6.32 20.70
N ASP A 510 -12.67 -6.80 20.86
CA ASP A 510 -13.18 -7.31 22.15
C ASP A 510 -12.70 -8.76 22.42
N LEU A 511 -11.96 -9.36 21.49
CA LEU A 511 -11.41 -10.70 21.62
C LEU A 511 -10.23 -10.73 22.59
N ARG A 512 -10.50 -11.19 23.82
CA ARG A 512 -9.48 -11.79 24.69
C ARG A 512 -9.65 -13.31 24.63
N ALA A 513 -8.52 -14.03 24.63
CA ALA A 513 -8.38 -15.50 24.65
C ALA A 513 -9.71 -16.27 24.50
N LEU A 514 -10.04 -16.67 23.27
CA LEU A 514 -11.23 -17.48 23.03
C LEU A 514 -11.01 -18.91 23.54
N PRO A 515 -12.05 -19.56 24.10
CA PRO A 515 -12.03 -20.99 24.31
C PRO A 515 -11.75 -21.72 22.98
N PRO A 516 -11.04 -22.86 23.01
CA PRO A 516 -10.91 -23.73 21.85
C PRO A 516 -12.28 -24.05 21.24
N ALA A 517 -12.32 -24.25 19.91
CA ALA A 517 -13.55 -24.61 19.20
C ALA A 517 -14.67 -23.58 19.37
N THR A 518 -14.36 -22.30 19.19
CA THR A 518 -15.37 -21.23 19.18
C THR A 518 -15.98 -21.08 17.78
N ILE A 519 -17.32 -21.07 17.71
CA ILE A 519 -18.07 -20.64 16.53
C ILE A 519 -18.55 -19.22 16.78
N LEU A 520 -18.16 -18.31 15.90
CA LEU A 520 -18.40 -16.89 16.08
C LEU A 520 -19.57 -16.41 15.22
N VAL A 521 -20.51 -15.68 15.83
CA VAL A 521 -21.61 -14.99 15.15
C VAL A 521 -21.28 -13.51 15.01
N VAL A 522 -21.36 -13.00 13.78
CA VAL A 522 -21.11 -11.61 13.41
C VAL A 522 -22.28 -11.03 12.59
N PRO A 523 -22.50 -9.71 12.60
CA PRO A 523 -23.50 -9.09 11.74
C PRO A 523 -23.23 -9.38 10.25
N TYR A 524 -21.98 -9.23 9.82
CA TYR A 524 -21.52 -9.55 8.48
C TYR A 524 -20.03 -9.90 8.49
N LEU A 525 -19.55 -10.55 7.43
CA LEU A 525 -18.15 -10.98 7.31
C LEU A 525 -17.27 -9.80 6.87
N LYS A 526 -16.52 -9.22 7.81
CA LYS A 526 -15.46 -8.26 7.48
C LYS A 526 -14.20 -9.02 7.07
N ALA A 527 -13.83 -8.93 5.79
CA ALA A 527 -12.64 -9.56 5.24
C ALA A 527 -11.38 -9.34 6.10
N SER A 528 -11.12 -8.07 6.47
CA SER A 528 -9.91 -7.65 7.20
C SER A 528 -9.75 -8.27 8.59
N GLU A 529 -10.79 -8.89 9.12
CA GLU A 529 -10.82 -9.49 10.46
C GLU A 529 -10.59 -11.01 10.43
N ILE A 530 -10.93 -11.69 9.33
CA ILE A 530 -10.87 -13.15 9.21
C ILE A 530 -9.48 -13.75 9.51
N PRO A 531 -8.35 -13.18 9.03
CA PRO A 531 -7.02 -13.68 9.39
C PRO A 531 -6.80 -13.74 10.91
N SER A 532 -7.18 -12.67 11.62
CA SER A 532 -7.04 -12.58 13.07
C SER A 532 -7.99 -13.54 13.79
N LEU A 533 -9.23 -13.68 13.31
CA LEU A 533 -10.18 -14.65 13.86
C LEU A 533 -9.64 -16.08 13.78
N ARG A 534 -9.02 -16.45 12.66
CA ARG A 534 -8.43 -17.77 12.47
C ARG A 534 -7.28 -18.02 13.46
N GLN A 535 -6.39 -17.04 13.64
CA GLN A 535 -5.30 -17.13 14.61
C GLN A 535 -5.77 -17.28 16.06
N LEU A 536 -6.90 -16.65 16.40
CA LEU A 536 -7.50 -16.72 17.73
C LEU A 536 -8.24 -18.04 18.00
N GLY A 537 -8.16 -19.01 17.07
CA GLY A 537 -8.74 -20.34 17.26
C GLY A 537 -10.24 -20.43 16.95
N VAL A 538 -10.80 -19.45 16.23
CA VAL A 538 -12.17 -19.58 15.69
C VAL A 538 -12.20 -20.74 14.69
N THR A 539 -13.16 -21.64 14.86
CA THR A 539 -13.30 -22.85 14.04
C THR A 539 -14.47 -22.79 13.07
N GLY A 540 -15.38 -21.82 13.23
CA GLY A 540 -16.45 -21.55 12.27
C GLY A 540 -17.06 -20.15 12.44
N LEU A 541 -17.69 -19.66 11.38
CA LEU A 541 -18.34 -18.35 11.32
C LEU A 541 -19.82 -18.46 10.95
N ILE A 542 -20.63 -17.64 11.60
CA ILE A 542 -22.02 -17.40 11.24
C ILE A 542 -22.18 -15.90 11.01
N ALA A 543 -22.66 -15.51 9.84
CA ALA A 543 -22.94 -14.12 9.52
C ALA A 543 -24.45 -13.89 9.38
N GLU A 544 -24.98 -12.77 9.83
CA GLU A 544 -26.43 -12.50 9.77
C GLU A 544 -26.87 -11.98 8.41
N THR A 545 -25.97 -11.34 7.67
CA THR A 545 -26.24 -10.82 6.34
C THR A 545 -25.02 -10.97 5.43
N GLY A 546 -25.21 -10.64 4.15
CA GLY A 546 -24.22 -10.74 3.08
C GLY A 546 -24.54 -11.82 2.06
N GLY A 547 -23.62 -12.00 1.11
CA GLY A 547 -23.72 -13.00 0.05
C GLY A 547 -22.48 -13.88 -0.06
N GLN A 548 -22.59 -14.96 -0.84
CA GLN A 548 -21.52 -15.91 -1.15
C GLN A 548 -20.34 -15.27 -1.90
N LEU A 549 -20.58 -14.17 -2.63
CA LEU A 549 -19.58 -13.48 -3.44
C LEU A 549 -18.99 -12.24 -2.74
N SER A 550 -19.46 -11.92 -1.53
CA SER A 550 -18.90 -10.83 -0.72
C SER A 550 -17.40 -11.03 -0.41
N HIS A 551 -16.69 -9.93 -0.14
CA HIS A 551 -15.26 -9.97 0.18
C HIS A 551 -14.97 -10.85 1.41
N GLY A 552 -15.79 -10.76 2.45
CA GLY A 552 -15.65 -11.61 3.63
C GLY A 552 -15.90 -13.10 3.33
N ALA A 553 -16.91 -13.43 2.52
CA ALA A 553 -17.16 -14.81 2.10
C ALA A 553 -15.99 -15.42 1.32
N VAL A 554 -15.40 -14.62 0.44
CA VAL A 554 -14.21 -15.00 -0.32
C VAL A 554 -13.04 -15.28 0.63
N VAL A 555 -12.72 -14.36 1.53
CA VAL A 555 -11.60 -14.54 2.47
C VAL A 555 -11.86 -15.73 3.42
N ALA A 556 -13.11 -16.01 3.81
CA ALA A 556 -13.43 -17.20 4.58
C ALA A 556 -13.07 -18.51 3.86
N ARG A 557 -13.40 -18.63 2.55
CA ARG A 557 -13.01 -19.78 1.72
C ARG A 557 -11.51 -19.92 1.59
N GLU A 558 -10.86 -18.78 1.39
CA GLU A 558 -9.42 -18.62 1.30
C GLU A 558 -8.66 -19.10 2.55
N TYR A 559 -9.30 -19.08 3.72
CA TYR A 559 -8.78 -19.60 4.99
C TYR A 559 -9.34 -20.99 5.36
N GLY A 560 -10.21 -21.56 4.53
CA GLY A 560 -10.88 -22.83 4.80
C GLY A 560 -11.67 -22.81 6.10
N LEU A 561 -12.29 -21.67 6.44
CA LEU A 561 -13.01 -21.49 7.71
C LEU A 561 -14.51 -21.76 7.50
N PRO A 562 -15.06 -22.88 8.01
CA PRO A 562 -16.47 -23.23 7.83
C PRO A 562 -17.42 -22.08 8.13
N THR A 563 -18.24 -21.69 7.14
CA THR A 563 -19.03 -20.45 7.22
C THR A 563 -20.43 -20.62 6.65
N VAL A 564 -21.42 -20.08 7.38
CA VAL A 564 -22.83 -20.00 6.98
C VAL A 564 -23.35 -18.58 7.13
N ILE A 565 -24.11 -18.07 6.16
CA ILE A 565 -24.90 -16.84 6.32
C ILE A 565 -26.33 -17.21 6.73
N LEU A 566 -26.78 -16.69 7.85
CA LEU A 566 -28.08 -16.96 8.46
C LEU A 566 -28.93 -15.68 8.50
N SER A 567 -29.69 -15.44 7.42
CA SER A 567 -30.56 -14.27 7.27
C SER A 567 -31.80 -14.28 8.17
N ALA A 568 -32.20 -15.46 8.65
CA ALA A 568 -33.38 -15.64 9.50
C ALA A 568 -33.10 -16.69 10.59
N GLY A 569 -33.78 -16.60 11.74
CA GLY A 569 -33.62 -17.56 12.84
C GLY A 569 -32.41 -17.30 13.76
N ARG A 570 -31.79 -16.11 13.67
CA ARG A 570 -30.71 -15.65 14.56
C ARG A 570 -31.13 -15.72 16.03
N ASP A 571 -32.36 -15.33 16.34
CA ASP A 571 -32.97 -15.30 17.68
C ASP A 571 -32.97 -16.67 18.37
N ARG A 572 -32.90 -17.75 17.59
CA ARG A 572 -32.82 -19.13 18.09
C ARG A 572 -31.39 -19.54 18.48
N LEU A 573 -30.37 -18.76 18.08
CA LEU A 573 -29.00 -18.97 18.54
C LEU A 573 -28.81 -18.30 19.91
N LYS A 574 -28.46 -19.09 20.94
CA LYS A 574 -28.13 -18.58 22.27
C LYS A 574 -26.62 -18.51 22.46
N ALA A 575 -26.15 -17.47 23.15
CA ALA A 575 -24.76 -17.40 23.57
C ALA A 575 -24.39 -18.62 24.43
N ARG A 576 -23.16 -19.13 24.29
CA ARG A 576 -22.64 -20.30 25.06
C ARG A 576 -23.29 -21.64 24.74
N GLN A 577 -24.23 -21.72 23.80
CA GLN A 577 -24.73 -23.02 23.35
C GLN A 577 -23.68 -23.71 22.46
N THR A 578 -23.65 -25.04 22.48
CA THR A 578 -22.81 -25.83 21.58
C THR A 578 -23.63 -26.21 20.35
N ILE A 579 -23.04 -26.04 19.16
CA ILE A 579 -23.66 -26.45 17.90
C ILE A 579 -22.68 -27.21 17.03
N ARG A 580 -23.21 -28.00 16.09
CA ARG A 580 -22.51 -28.46 14.90
C ARG A 580 -22.84 -27.51 13.74
N LEU A 581 -21.81 -26.98 13.08
CA LEU A 581 -21.94 -26.16 11.88
C LEU A 581 -21.43 -26.97 10.69
N ASP A 582 -22.24 -27.08 9.63
CA ASP A 582 -21.86 -27.61 8.33
C ASP A 582 -21.92 -26.48 7.30
N GLY A 583 -20.75 -25.98 6.90
CA GLY A 583 -20.62 -24.91 5.93
C GLY A 583 -20.85 -25.33 4.48
N SER A 584 -20.89 -26.64 4.21
CA SER A 584 -21.21 -27.20 2.90
C SER A 584 -22.71 -27.24 2.67
N MET A 585 -23.46 -27.63 3.71
CA MET A 585 -24.92 -27.71 3.65
C MET A 585 -25.64 -26.47 4.17
N GLY A 586 -24.90 -25.55 4.79
CA GLY A 586 -25.49 -24.36 5.41
C GLY A 586 -26.25 -24.69 6.70
N THR A 587 -26.01 -25.83 7.34
CA THR A 587 -26.81 -26.27 8.49
C THR A 587 -26.12 -25.99 9.82
N LEU A 588 -26.94 -25.66 10.82
CA LEU A 588 -26.55 -25.50 12.22
C LEU A 588 -27.42 -26.44 13.05
N GLU A 589 -26.83 -27.33 13.84
CA GLU A 589 -27.56 -28.31 14.65
C GLU A 589 -27.21 -28.15 16.13
N TRP A 590 -28.22 -28.20 16.99
CA TRP A 590 -28.00 -28.16 18.45
C TRP A 590 -27.43 -29.49 18.94
N LEU A 591 -26.46 -29.43 19.86
CA LEU A 591 -25.81 -30.60 20.47
C LEU A 591 -26.16 -30.78 21.94
#